data_AF-A0A945CXA3-F1
#
_entry.id   AF-A0A945CXA3-F1
#
_cell.length_a   1.000
_cell.length_b   1.000
_cell.length_c   1.000
_cell.angle_alpha   90.00
_cell.angle_beta   90.00
_cell.angle_gamma   90.00
#
_symmetry.space_group_name_H-M   'P 1'
#
loop_
_entity.id
_entity.type
_entity.pdbx_description
1 polymer ?
#
loop_
_entity_poly.entity_id
_entity_poly.type
_entity_poly.pdbx_seq_one_letter_code
_entity_poly.pdbx_strand_id
1 'polypeptide(L)'
;MKNIHHIVNRARLRLQLNAMLDKSASSFLALAIFLVLLCIGDRIGQSQFVPWDVVWILSGFVIGAVLIANWCRAAVSQIEAASEIDSRLQLRDRVSSALTSEHAGTPYANAVIQDATAIVETKKVASSIPSTFPITFPRRYMSVFFAAVVFAGVFLTGQWMWIGGSENVPLSNQVATNESIEASIDVVLEKLQNDDLLSQSLEEELNKLASTGVDETIDSETFRREALKNITDVQKRLDDLMQDEDSLAFEEMQRRMQALEMPKLSNMQPMVADMKNGKFDEAKQEFKKLQEQLESDDLSEEEKEQLKKALEDLAEQLRKLSESSDALSSALASAGMNSNFSDNLDAAAKAVQNAKDLTEEQKKKLLEMIKSQQQASKMCQNMSKSCKSCANGKPSDGMENELAKLNAMKMFKTEAEMAKNACQNAAQGMCTGSGSGKEGTGGSGEGNGGQNPLQETETTSIAQKSPVQTLEGTIIARQLFEGGLLTTRESTATVRETVLAQKRDSEQAIVDEEVPRRYHDLLRHYFGQLEELTEPSDEDDAEDSE
;
A
#
# COMPACT_ATOMS: atom_id res chain seq x y z
N MET A 1 52.25 14.13 -40.92
CA MET A 1 50.86 14.05 -41.44
C MET A 1 49.88 13.28 -40.56
N LYS A 2 50.12 12.00 -40.19
CA LYS A 2 49.19 11.24 -39.32
C LYS A 2 48.81 11.96 -38.01
N ASN A 3 49.79 12.61 -37.37
CA ASN A 3 49.56 13.41 -36.15
C ASN A 3 48.66 14.64 -36.41
N ILE A 4 48.84 15.32 -37.54
CA ILE A 4 48.02 16.50 -37.90
C ILE A 4 46.57 16.07 -38.16
N HIS A 5 46.35 15.00 -38.94
CA HIS A 5 45.02 14.44 -39.17
C HIS A 5 44.31 14.03 -37.88
N HIS A 6 45.03 13.42 -36.94
CA HIS A 6 44.46 13.06 -35.64
C HIS A 6 44.03 14.28 -34.82
N ILE A 7 44.87 15.33 -34.79
CA ILE A 7 44.58 16.59 -34.08
C ILE A 7 43.37 17.30 -34.70
N VAL A 8 43.35 17.43 -36.02
CA VAL A 8 42.25 18.07 -36.77
C VAL A 8 40.95 17.29 -36.60
N ASN A 9 40.98 15.96 -36.70
CA ASN A 9 39.78 15.13 -36.47
C ASN A 9 39.27 15.25 -35.03
N ARG A 10 40.17 15.35 -34.03
CA ARG A 10 39.78 15.52 -32.63
C ARG A 10 39.13 16.89 -32.37
N ALA A 11 39.65 17.96 -32.98
CA ALA A 11 39.03 19.28 -32.90
C ALA A 11 37.71 19.33 -33.66
N ARG A 12 37.65 18.72 -34.86
CA ARG A 12 36.45 18.57 -35.68
C ARG A 12 35.32 17.92 -34.90
N LEU A 13 35.56 16.77 -34.27
CA LEU A 13 34.54 16.07 -33.48
C LEU A 13 34.01 16.94 -32.33
N ARG A 14 34.88 17.71 -31.65
CA ARG A 14 34.46 18.62 -30.56
C ARG A 14 33.65 19.80 -31.07
N LEU A 15 34.02 20.38 -32.20
CA LEU A 15 33.26 21.45 -32.85
C LEU A 15 31.89 20.95 -33.32
N GLN A 16 31.84 19.77 -33.92
CA GLN A 16 30.59 19.11 -34.33
C GLN A 16 29.70 18.81 -33.12
N LEU A 17 30.26 18.29 -32.02
CA LEU A 17 29.54 18.05 -30.77
C LEU A 17 28.94 19.34 -30.19
N ASN A 18 29.71 20.43 -30.12
CA ASN A 18 29.20 21.70 -29.62
C ASN A 18 28.08 22.28 -30.50
N ALA A 19 28.25 22.23 -31.82
CA ALA A 19 27.23 22.68 -32.77
C ALA A 19 25.96 21.81 -32.73
N MET A 20 26.12 20.50 -32.53
CA MET A 20 25.03 19.56 -32.35
C MET A 20 24.26 19.86 -31.05
N LEU A 21 24.96 20.01 -29.92
CA LEU A 21 24.37 20.31 -28.62
C LEU A 21 23.56 21.62 -28.63
N ASP A 22 24.09 22.67 -29.26
CA ASP A 22 23.38 23.95 -29.35
C ASP A 22 22.08 23.86 -30.15
N LYS A 23 22.08 23.10 -31.26
CA LYS A 23 20.88 22.89 -32.09
C LYS A 23 19.89 21.90 -31.47
N SER A 24 20.35 20.87 -30.74
CA SER A 24 19.46 19.91 -30.09
C SER A 24 18.71 20.51 -28.91
N ALA A 25 19.26 21.54 -28.25
CA ALA A 25 18.60 22.17 -27.11
C ALA A 25 17.20 22.70 -27.44
N SER A 26 17.00 23.34 -28.60
CA SER A 26 15.68 23.83 -29.01
C SER A 26 14.70 22.70 -29.35
N SER A 27 15.19 21.63 -29.99
CA SER A 27 14.36 20.46 -30.32
C SER A 27 13.92 19.70 -29.07
N PHE A 28 14.82 19.54 -28.09
CA PHE A 28 14.49 18.92 -26.81
C PHE A 28 13.58 19.77 -25.95
N LEU A 29 13.72 21.10 -26.00
CA LEU A 29 12.78 21.99 -25.32
C LEU A 29 11.36 21.84 -25.91
N ALA A 30 11.23 21.83 -27.24
CA ALA A 30 9.95 21.62 -27.90
C ALA A 30 9.32 20.26 -27.56
N LEU A 31 10.13 19.20 -27.54
CA LEU A 31 9.68 17.86 -27.13
C LEU A 31 9.25 17.82 -25.66
N ALA A 32 10.03 18.43 -24.76
CA ALA A 32 9.69 18.49 -23.33
C ALA A 32 8.39 19.25 -23.09
N ILE A 33 8.19 20.39 -23.76
CA ILE A 33 6.93 21.15 -23.69
C ILE A 33 5.77 20.32 -24.22
N PHE A 34 5.96 19.62 -25.34
CA PHE A 34 4.93 18.74 -25.90
C PHE A 34 4.54 17.62 -24.92
N LEU A 35 5.52 16.96 -24.30
CA LEU A 35 5.28 15.93 -23.28
C LEU A 35 4.59 16.48 -22.03
N VAL A 36 4.94 17.69 -21.60
CA VAL A 36 4.24 18.38 -20.50
C VAL A 36 2.79 18.65 -20.87
N LEU A 37 2.50 19.19 -22.05
CA LEU A 37 1.13 19.44 -22.51
C LEU A 37 0.32 18.16 -22.65
N LEU A 38 0.94 17.09 -23.17
CA LEU A 38 0.32 15.78 -23.30
C LEU A 38 0.03 15.17 -21.92
N CYS A 39 0.95 15.32 -20.96
CA CYS A 39 0.75 14.91 -19.57
C CYS A 39 -0.38 15.70 -18.91
N ILE A 40 -0.40 17.03 -19.07
CA ILE A 40 -1.49 17.87 -18.57
C ILE A 40 -2.82 17.44 -19.18
N GLY A 41 -2.88 17.18 -20.49
CA GLY A 41 -4.09 16.70 -21.17
C GLY A 41 -4.59 15.35 -20.64
N ASP A 42 -3.68 14.39 -20.45
CA ASP A 42 -4.00 13.08 -19.86
C ASP A 42 -4.46 13.21 -18.39
N ARG A 43 -3.86 14.13 -17.63
CA ARG A 43 -4.19 14.35 -16.21
C ARG A 43 -5.46 15.16 -15.98
N ILE A 44 -5.90 15.95 -16.96
CA ILE A 44 -7.19 16.65 -16.93
C ILE A 44 -8.36 15.68 -17.19
N GLY A 45 -8.11 14.56 -17.89
CA GLY A 45 -9.12 13.55 -18.18
C GLY A 45 -9.46 12.61 -17.01
N GLN A 46 -10.68 12.09 -16.99
CA GLN A 46 -11.12 11.10 -15.99
C GLN A 46 -10.53 9.70 -16.23
N SER A 47 -10.08 9.39 -17.45
CA SER A 47 -9.43 8.14 -17.81
C SER A 47 -8.03 8.37 -18.37
N GLN A 48 -7.12 7.44 -18.10
CA GLN A 48 -5.81 7.40 -18.76
C GLN A 48 -6.03 7.02 -20.23
N PHE A 49 -6.08 8.02 -21.12
CA PHE A 49 -6.23 7.78 -22.55
C PHE A 49 -4.87 7.54 -23.22
N VAL A 50 -3.77 7.99 -22.59
CA VAL A 50 -2.43 7.88 -23.16
C VAL A 50 -1.72 6.61 -22.68
N PRO A 51 -1.37 5.68 -23.60
CA PRO A 51 -0.48 4.56 -23.27
C PRO A 51 0.97 5.05 -23.14
N TRP A 52 1.38 5.40 -21.92
CA TRP A 52 2.69 5.99 -21.64
C TRP A 52 3.87 5.12 -22.09
N ASP A 53 3.75 3.79 -22.11
CA ASP A 53 4.80 2.88 -22.59
C ASP A 53 5.16 3.13 -24.06
N VAL A 54 4.14 3.37 -24.90
CA VAL A 54 4.32 3.68 -26.32
C VAL A 54 4.93 5.06 -26.49
N VAL A 55 4.51 6.03 -25.67
CA VAL A 55 5.06 7.39 -25.68
C VAL A 55 6.56 7.39 -25.34
N TRP A 56 6.99 6.59 -24.35
CA TRP A 56 8.41 6.46 -24.02
C TRP A 56 9.23 5.91 -25.19
N ILE A 57 8.75 4.84 -25.84
CA ILE A 57 9.42 4.23 -26.99
C ILE A 57 9.53 5.23 -28.15
N LEU A 58 8.43 5.90 -28.50
CA LEU A 58 8.40 6.90 -29.58
C LEU A 58 9.29 8.10 -29.27
N SER A 59 9.28 8.60 -28.04
CA SER A 59 10.11 9.73 -27.63
C SER A 59 11.61 9.40 -27.74
N GLY A 60 12.02 8.18 -27.38
CA GLY A 60 13.39 7.70 -27.54
C GLY A 60 13.82 7.67 -29.01
N PHE A 61 12.95 7.19 -29.90
CA PHE A 61 13.21 7.19 -31.34
C PHE A 61 13.35 8.61 -31.91
N VAL A 62 12.47 9.54 -31.50
CA VAL A 62 12.52 10.95 -31.91
C VAL A 62 13.80 11.62 -31.43
N ILE A 63 14.21 11.39 -30.17
CA ILE A 63 15.47 11.91 -29.63
C ILE A 63 16.67 11.40 -30.43
N GLY A 64 16.72 10.09 -30.70
CA GLY A 64 17.78 9.49 -31.52
C GLY A 64 17.82 10.07 -32.93
N ALA A 65 16.68 10.18 -33.59
CA ALA A 65 16.58 10.75 -34.94
C ALA A 65 17.00 12.23 -34.99
N VAL A 66 16.61 13.04 -33.99
CA VAL A 66 17.01 14.45 -33.87
C VAL A 66 18.51 14.59 -33.66
N LEU A 67 19.11 13.77 -32.79
CA LEU A 67 20.55 13.77 -32.56
C LEU A 67 21.31 13.38 -33.83
N ILE A 68 20.89 12.33 -34.54
CA ILE A 68 21.51 11.90 -35.79
C ILE A 68 21.35 12.97 -36.89
N ALA A 69 20.14 13.52 -37.05
CA ALA A 69 19.88 14.57 -38.04
C ALA A 69 20.72 15.83 -37.77
N ASN A 70 20.81 16.25 -36.50
CA ASN A 70 21.63 17.40 -36.11
C ASN A 70 23.12 17.10 -36.24
N TRP A 71 23.57 15.87 -35.98
CA TRP A 71 24.95 15.45 -36.23
C TRP A 71 25.32 15.53 -37.71
N CYS A 72 24.46 14.99 -38.59
CA CYS A 72 24.66 15.06 -40.03
C CYS A 72 24.64 16.50 -40.56
N ARG A 73 23.76 17.37 -40.01
CA ARG A 73 23.69 18.80 -40.38
C ARG A 73 24.81 19.65 -39.78
N ALA A 74 25.41 19.22 -38.68
CA ALA A 74 26.51 19.91 -38.03
C ALA A 74 27.89 19.46 -38.57
N ALA A 75 27.93 18.75 -39.70
CA ALA A 75 29.16 18.21 -40.27
C ALA A 75 30.16 19.32 -40.66
N VAL A 76 31.05 19.67 -39.73
CA VAL A 76 32.20 20.56 -39.97
C VAL A 76 33.21 19.88 -40.90
N SER A 77 33.76 20.63 -41.86
CA SER A 77 34.81 20.13 -42.77
C SER A 77 36.19 20.07 -42.08
N GLN A 78 37.10 19.24 -42.58
CA GLN A 78 38.45 19.15 -42.00
C GLN A 78 39.25 20.45 -42.15
N ILE A 79 39.05 21.18 -43.25
CA ILE A 79 39.74 22.45 -43.53
C ILE A 79 39.23 23.55 -42.58
N GLU A 80 37.92 23.61 -42.34
CA GLU A 80 37.31 24.55 -41.39
C GLU A 80 37.76 24.28 -39.94
N ALA A 81 37.87 23.01 -39.54
CA ALA A 81 38.43 22.65 -38.25
C ALA A 81 39.92 23.03 -38.15
N ALA A 82 40.68 22.89 -39.22
CA ALA A 82 42.09 23.29 -39.27
C ALA A 82 42.26 24.82 -39.18
N SER A 83 41.44 25.62 -39.88
CA SER A 83 41.46 27.08 -39.76
C SER A 83 41.05 27.55 -38.36
N GLU A 84 40.09 26.89 -37.73
CA GLU A 84 39.67 27.23 -36.36
C GLU A 84 40.76 26.91 -35.33
N ILE A 85 41.49 25.80 -35.52
CA ILE A 85 42.69 25.49 -34.71
C ILE A 85 43.75 26.59 -34.90
N ASP A 86 44.04 26.97 -36.15
CA ASP A 86 45.05 27.98 -36.45
C ASP A 86 44.72 29.35 -35.84
N SER A 87 43.44 29.74 -35.89
CA SER A 87 42.92 30.98 -35.32
C SER A 87 43.03 30.99 -33.79
N ARG A 88 42.50 29.95 -33.11
CA ARG A 88 42.47 29.92 -31.63
C ARG A 88 43.83 29.71 -30.98
N LEU A 89 44.74 28.99 -31.64
CA LEU A 89 46.10 28.74 -31.14
C LEU A 89 47.16 29.67 -31.75
N GLN A 90 46.73 30.66 -32.55
CA GLN A 90 47.57 31.65 -33.22
C GLN A 90 48.74 30.98 -33.98
N LEU A 91 48.41 29.99 -34.81
CA LEU A 91 49.39 29.21 -35.59
C LEU A 91 49.65 29.82 -36.99
N ARG A 92 48.93 30.89 -37.38
CA ARG A 92 49.08 31.60 -38.66
C ARG A 92 48.89 30.69 -39.87
N ASP A 93 47.73 30.03 -39.93
CA ASP A 93 47.28 29.18 -41.05
C ASP A 93 48.20 27.99 -41.40
N ARG A 94 49.10 27.59 -40.49
CA ARG A 94 50.07 26.53 -40.78
C ARG A 94 49.41 25.15 -40.85
N VAL A 95 48.42 24.86 -40.02
CA VAL A 95 47.72 23.56 -40.02
C VAL A 95 46.80 23.44 -41.24
N SER A 96 46.08 24.52 -41.57
CA SER A 96 45.22 24.60 -42.76
C SER A 96 46.01 24.60 -44.07
N SER A 97 47.15 25.29 -44.13
CA SER A 97 48.07 25.27 -45.28
C SER A 97 48.72 23.91 -45.48
N ALA A 98 49.10 23.21 -44.41
CA ALA A 98 49.65 21.86 -44.50
C ALA A 98 48.61 20.84 -44.98
N LEU A 99 47.35 20.97 -44.57
CA LEU A 99 46.27 20.08 -45.00
C LEU A 99 45.90 20.29 -46.48
N THR A 100 45.85 21.54 -46.94
CA THR A 100 45.58 21.87 -48.34
C THR A 100 46.73 21.49 -49.28
N SER A 101 47.99 21.56 -48.80
CA SER A 101 49.18 21.24 -49.59
C SER A 101 49.51 19.74 -49.66
N GLU A 102 48.79 18.86 -48.94
CA GLU A 102 49.09 17.42 -48.83
C GLU A 102 49.19 16.70 -50.18
N HIS A 103 48.34 17.07 -51.15
CA HIS A 103 48.21 16.37 -52.43
C HIS A 103 49.06 16.99 -53.55
N ALA A 104 49.73 18.12 -53.31
CA ALA A 104 50.44 18.85 -54.35
C ALA A 104 51.79 18.21 -54.73
N GLY A 105 52.43 17.46 -53.83
CA GLY A 105 53.66 16.71 -54.08
C GLY A 105 54.90 17.55 -54.46
N THR A 106 54.84 18.88 -54.31
CA THR A 106 55.95 19.78 -54.64
C THR A 106 56.97 19.88 -53.50
N PRO A 107 58.25 20.23 -53.78
CA PRO A 107 59.23 20.50 -52.72
C PRO A 107 58.77 21.59 -51.74
N TYR A 108 58.03 22.59 -52.24
CA TYR A 108 57.39 23.62 -51.42
C TYR A 108 56.32 23.04 -50.49
N ALA A 109 55.43 22.17 -50.98
CA ALA A 109 54.42 21.52 -50.17
C ALA A 109 55.03 20.68 -49.03
N ASN A 110 56.13 19.98 -49.31
CA ASN A 110 56.85 19.21 -48.29
C ASN A 110 57.46 20.11 -47.20
N ALA A 111 57.98 21.28 -47.56
CA ALA A 111 58.51 22.26 -46.60
C ALA A 111 57.40 22.82 -45.69
N VAL A 112 56.22 23.15 -46.25
CA VAL A 112 55.05 23.62 -45.49
C VAL A 112 54.56 22.56 -44.51
N ILE A 113 54.50 21.30 -44.94
CA ILE A 113 54.10 20.17 -44.07
C ILE A 113 55.09 20.00 -42.93
N GLN A 114 56.40 20.04 -43.21
CA GLN A 114 57.44 19.86 -42.21
C GLN A 114 57.42 20.99 -41.16
N ASP A 115 57.30 22.23 -41.61
CA ASP A 115 57.19 23.41 -40.75
C ASP A 115 55.95 23.34 -39.84
N ALA A 116 54.80 22.97 -40.39
CA ALA A 116 53.57 22.78 -39.62
C ALA A 116 53.72 21.65 -38.58
N THR A 117 54.35 20.53 -38.94
CA THR A 117 54.59 19.43 -37.97
C THR A 117 55.50 19.86 -36.82
N ALA A 118 56.59 20.58 -37.10
CA ALA A 118 57.53 21.02 -36.08
C ALA A 118 56.87 21.99 -35.07
N ILE A 119 56.01 22.88 -35.55
CA ILE A 119 55.31 23.84 -34.69
C ILE A 119 54.21 23.18 -33.86
N VAL A 120 53.47 22.24 -34.44
CA VAL A 120 52.45 21.47 -33.73
C VAL A 120 53.06 20.71 -32.54
N GLU A 121 54.26 20.14 -32.72
CA GLU A 121 55.00 19.45 -31.66
C GLU A 121 55.57 20.42 -30.62
N THR A 122 56.21 21.51 -31.08
CA THR A 122 56.84 22.51 -30.20
C THR A 122 55.81 23.19 -29.28
N LYS A 123 54.66 23.59 -29.83
CA LYS A 123 53.57 24.22 -29.06
C LYS A 123 52.67 23.21 -28.33
N LYS A 124 52.98 21.89 -28.40
CA LYS A 124 52.19 20.81 -27.79
C LYS A 124 50.69 20.92 -28.10
N VAL A 125 50.36 21.23 -29.36
CA VAL A 125 48.99 21.54 -29.81
C VAL A 125 48.01 20.44 -29.45
N ALA A 126 48.40 19.16 -29.59
CA ALA A 126 47.56 18.01 -29.25
C ALA A 126 47.05 18.01 -27.79
N SER A 127 47.87 18.49 -26.85
CA SER A 127 47.51 18.58 -25.43
C SER A 127 46.62 19.79 -25.11
N SER A 128 46.67 20.82 -25.96
CA SER A 128 45.90 22.07 -25.79
C SER A 128 44.52 22.01 -26.44
N ILE A 129 44.22 20.99 -27.26
CA ILE A 129 42.90 20.83 -27.89
C ILE A 129 41.77 20.77 -26.86
N PRO A 130 41.87 20.04 -25.73
CA PRO A 130 40.76 19.93 -24.80
C PRO A 130 40.39 21.22 -24.08
N SER A 131 41.38 22.06 -23.76
CA SER A 131 41.17 23.36 -23.11
C SER A 131 40.71 24.44 -24.09
N THR A 132 41.16 24.37 -25.34
CA THR A 132 40.82 25.35 -26.40
C THR A 132 39.45 25.09 -27.02
N PHE A 133 39.04 23.82 -27.04
CA PHE A 133 37.73 23.37 -27.51
C PHE A 133 37.02 22.61 -26.37
N PRO A 134 36.56 23.33 -25.32
CA PRO A 134 35.77 22.73 -24.26
C PRO A 134 34.40 22.30 -24.81
N ILE A 135 33.88 21.19 -24.28
CA ILE A 135 32.49 20.79 -24.54
C ILE A 135 31.65 21.60 -23.56
N THR A 136 30.90 22.57 -24.08
CA THR A 136 30.07 23.45 -23.26
C THR A 136 28.61 23.07 -23.41
N PHE A 137 27.94 22.82 -22.29
CA PHE A 137 26.49 22.70 -22.30
C PHE A 137 25.87 24.09 -22.45
N PRO A 138 25.10 24.36 -23.53
CA PRO A 138 24.51 25.67 -23.71
C PRO A 138 23.49 25.95 -22.60
N ARG A 139 23.43 27.20 -22.15
CA ARG A 139 22.52 27.65 -21.07
C ARG A 139 21.05 27.29 -21.34
N ARG A 140 20.67 27.10 -22.61
CA ARG A 140 19.34 26.64 -23.04
C ARG A 140 18.95 25.26 -22.49
N TYR A 141 19.91 24.40 -22.15
CA TYR A 141 19.61 23.13 -21.48
C TYR A 141 19.05 23.31 -20.07
N MET A 142 19.29 24.45 -19.42
CA MET A 142 18.63 24.74 -18.14
C MET A 142 17.11 24.85 -18.30
N SER A 143 16.64 25.38 -19.44
CA SER A 143 15.20 25.44 -19.74
C SER A 143 14.63 24.04 -20.02
N VAL A 144 15.39 23.16 -20.67
CA VAL A 144 15.00 21.75 -20.88
C VAL A 144 14.92 21.02 -19.54
N PHE A 145 15.90 21.23 -18.65
CA PHE A 145 15.91 20.66 -17.31
C PHE A 145 14.70 21.13 -16.49
N PHE A 146 14.40 22.43 -16.52
CA PHE A 146 13.23 22.98 -15.83
C PHE A 146 11.92 22.37 -16.36
N ALA A 147 11.77 22.25 -17.68
CA ALA A 147 10.61 21.59 -18.28
C ALA A 147 10.48 20.12 -17.87
N ALA A 148 11.61 19.39 -17.74
CA ALA A 148 11.62 18.02 -17.26
C ALA A 148 11.22 17.91 -15.77
N VAL A 149 11.64 18.85 -14.93
CA VAL A 149 11.20 18.92 -13.52
C VAL A 149 9.70 19.19 -13.42
N VAL A 150 9.18 20.11 -14.23
CA VAL A 150 7.73 20.38 -14.30
C VAL A 150 6.97 19.14 -14.76
N PHE A 151 7.45 18.45 -15.81
CA PHE A 151 6.88 17.19 -16.27
C PHE A 151 6.83 16.15 -15.14
N ALA A 152 7.96 15.94 -14.43
CA ALA A 152 8.03 14.98 -13.33
C ALA A 152 7.06 15.34 -12.20
N GLY A 153 6.92 16.64 -11.88
CA GLY A 153 5.96 17.14 -10.90
C GLY A 153 4.51 16.83 -11.30
N VAL A 154 4.11 17.14 -12.53
CA VAL A 154 2.75 16.86 -13.04
C VAL A 154 2.50 15.35 -13.14
N PHE A 155 3.51 14.59 -13.58
CA PHE A 155 3.39 13.14 -13.72
C PHE A 155 3.22 12.44 -12.36
N LEU A 156 3.85 12.94 -11.29
CA LEU A 156 3.70 12.39 -9.94
C LEU A 156 2.37 12.76 -9.27
N THR A 157 1.70 13.83 -9.72
CA THR A 157 0.41 14.22 -9.16
C THR A 157 -0.72 13.33 -9.68
N GLY A 158 -1.75 13.11 -8.83
CA GLY A 158 -2.99 12.43 -9.21
C GLY A 158 -3.77 13.20 -10.29
N GLN A 159 -4.88 12.65 -10.79
CA GLN A 159 -5.70 13.30 -11.82
C GLN A 159 -6.30 14.62 -11.31
N TRP A 160 -6.23 15.66 -12.14
CA TRP A 160 -6.72 17.01 -11.82
C TRP A 160 -8.12 17.18 -12.42
N MET A 161 -9.14 17.03 -11.59
CA MET A 161 -10.55 17.21 -11.98
C MET A 161 -10.88 18.71 -12.14
N TRP A 162 -10.27 19.39 -13.12
CA TRP A 162 -10.42 20.84 -13.36
C TRP A 162 -11.38 21.19 -14.51
N ILE A 163 -11.62 20.26 -15.44
CA ILE A 163 -12.60 20.44 -16.53
C ILE A 163 -13.72 19.42 -16.31
N GLY A 164 -14.66 19.84 -15.47
CA GLY A 164 -15.93 19.16 -15.23
C GLY A 164 -17.05 20.19 -15.25
N GLY A 165 -17.26 20.84 -16.41
CA GLY A 165 -18.64 21.14 -16.76
C GLY A 165 -19.38 19.81 -16.75
N SER A 166 -20.56 19.78 -16.14
CA SER A 166 -21.46 18.64 -16.09
C SER A 166 -21.95 18.29 -17.50
N GLU A 167 -21.02 17.91 -18.38
CA GLU A 167 -21.33 17.23 -19.61
C GLU A 167 -21.43 15.78 -19.21
N ASN A 168 -22.68 15.33 -19.20
CA ASN A 168 -23.08 13.96 -19.04
C ASN A 168 -22.26 13.11 -20.04
N VAL A 169 -21.11 12.63 -19.60
CA VAL A 169 -20.81 11.22 -19.86
C VAL A 169 -22.08 10.53 -19.36
N PRO A 170 -22.78 9.73 -20.17
CA PRO A 170 -23.60 8.72 -19.58
C PRO A 170 -22.62 7.76 -18.88
N LEU A 171 -22.08 8.17 -17.73
CA LEU A 171 -22.26 7.37 -16.55
C LEU A 171 -23.77 7.24 -16.47
N SER A 172 -24.27 6.25 -17.20
CA SER A 172 -25.26 5.39 -16.63
C SER A 172 -25.02 5.41 -15.12
N ASN A 173 -26.04 5.82 -14.38
CA ASN A 173 -26.49 4.99 -13.28
C ASN A 173 -26.61 3.56 -13.84
N GLN A 174 -25.48 2.91 -14.07
CA GLN A 174 -25.38 1.48 -14.32
C GLN A 174 -25.54 0.97 -12.91
N VAL A 175 -26.81 0.82 -12.51
CA VAL A 175 -27.20 -0.35 -11.74
C VAL A 175 -26.36 -1.47 -12.34
N ALA A 176 -25.45 -2.04 -11.53
CA ALA A 176 -24.51 -3.06 -11.99
C ALA A 176 -25.29 -4.02 -12.88
N THR A 177 -25.02 -4.02 -14.19
CA THR A 177 -25.80 -4.84 -15.12
C THR A 177 -25.64 -6.29 -14.67
N ASN A 178 -26.65 -7.13 -14.91
CA ASN A 178 -26.56 -8.53 -14.51
C ASN A 178 -25.26 -9.18 -15.04
N GLU A 179 -24.80 -8.78 -16.23
CA GLU A 179 -23.50 -9.17 -16.82
C GLU A 179 -22.28 -8.76 -15.96
N SER A 180 -22.26 -7.55 -15.39
CA SER A 180 -21.16 -7.10 -14.51
C SER A 180 -21.16 -7.78 -13.14
N ILE A 181 -22.35 -8.15 -12.64
CA ILE A 181 -22.51 -8.89 -11.39
C ILE A 181 -22.08 -10.34 -11.60
N GLU A 182 -22.49 -10.96 -12.71
CA GLU A 182 -22.10 -12.31 -13.13
C GLU A 182 -20.59 -12.41 -13.33
N ALA A 183 -19.97 -11.47 -14.04
CA ALA A 183 -18.51 -11.44 -14.20
C ALA A 183 -17.76 -11.34 -12.86
N SER A 184 -18.32 -10.63 -11.87
CA SER A 184 -17.74 -10.51 -10.53
C SER A 184 -17.90 -11.80 -9.71
N ILE A 185 -18.99 -12.53 -9.90
CA ILE A 185 -19.22 -13.86 -9.33
C ILE A 185 -18.25 -14.87 -9.95
N ASP A 186 -18.11 -14.87 -11.28
CA ASP A 186 -17.24 -15.78 -12.02
C ASP A 186 -15.78 -15.64 -11.59
N VAL A 187 -15.30 -14.42 -11.38
CA VAL A 187 -13.93 -14.19 -10.86
C VAL A 187 -13.72 -14.80 -9.48
N VAL A 188 -14.74 -14.78 -8.62
CA VAL A 188 -14.68 -15.39 -7.28
C VAL A 188 -14.74 -16.92 -7.38
N LEU A 189 -15.63 -17.45 -8.22
CA LEU A 189 -15.77 -18.89 -8.45
C LEU A 189 -14.51 -19.47 -9.09
N GLU A 190 -13.95 -18.86 -10.13
CA GLU A 190 -12.72 -19.31 -10.78
C GLU A 190 -11.57 -19.38 -9.78
N LYS A 191 -11.41 -18.37 -8.93
CA LYS A 191 -10.34 -18.38 -7.92
C LYS A 191 -10.53 -19.44 -6.84
N LEU A 192 -11.77 -19.67 -6.40
CA LEU A 192 -12.06 -20.60 -5.30
C LEU A 192 -12.25 -22.05 -5.73
N GLN A 193 -12.69 -22.30 -6.97
CA GLN A 193 -12.85 -23.65 -7.52
C GLN A 193 -11.54 -24.23 -8.05
N ASN A 194 -10.58 -23.39 -8.44
CA ASN A 194 -9.27 -23.85 -8.87
C ASN A 194 -8.38 -24.34 -7.72
N ASP A 195 -8.76 -24.08 -6.46
CA ASP A 195 -8.06 -24.60 -5.28
C ASP A 195 -8.81 -25.81 -4.68
N ASP A 196 -8.18 -26.98 -4.71
CA ASP A 196 -8.74 -28.25 -4.22
C ASP A 196 -9.02 -28.24 -2.70
N LEU A 197 -8.27 -27.48 -1.91
CA LEU A 197 -8.42 -27.43 -0.45
C LEU A 197 -9.55 -26.48 -0.03
N LEU A 198 -9.63 -25.31 -0.67
CA LEU A 198 -10.67 -24.33 -0.39
C LEU A 198 -12.02 -24.75 -0.93
N SER A 199 -12.09 -25.32 -2.15
CA SER A 199 -13.33 -25.76 -2.80
C SER A 199 -14.10 -26.79 -1.98
N GLN A 200 -13.41 -27.75 -1.35
CA GLN A 200 -14.05 -28.74 -0.45
C GLN A 200 -14.60 -28.08 0.82
N SER A 201 -13.88 -27.11 1.38
CA SER A 201 -14.27 -26.44 2.63
C SER A 201 -15.41 -25.43 2.48
N LEU A 202 -15.58 -24.92 1.25
CA LEU A 202 -16.54 -23.88 0.85
C LEU A 202 -17.61 -24.41 -0.12
N GLU A 203 -17.76 -25.73 -0.28
CA GLU A 203 -18.61 -26.34 -1.31
C GLU A 203 -20.06 -25.83 -1.23
N GLU A 204 -20.62 -25.70 -0.03
CA GLU A 204 -21.99 -25.22 0.16
C GLU A 204 -22.15 -23.75 -0.25
N GLU A 205 -21.22 -22.88 0.17
CA GLU A 205 -21.24 -21.45 -0.13
C GLU A 205 -20.93 -21.17 -1.61
N LEU A 206 -20.02 -21.93 -2.23
CA LEU A 206 -19.70 -21.84 -3.66
C LEU A 206 -20.87 -22.30 -4.52
N ASN A 207 -21.57 -23.37 -4.12
CA ASN A 207 -22.77 -23.82 -4.83
C ASN A 207 -23.89 -22.79 -4.74
N LYS A 208 -24.10 -22.14 -3.58
CA LYS A 208 -25.05 -21.03 -3.44
C LYS A 208 -24.68 -19.83 -4.30
N LEU A 209 -23.39 -19.50 -4.35
CA LEU A 209 -22.89 -18.40 -5.17
C LEU A 209 -23.06 -18.69 -6.67
N ALA A 210 -22.74 -19.91 -7.12
CA ALA A 210 -22.96 -20.35 -8.50
C ALA A 210 -24.44 -20.42 -8.89
N SER A 211 -25.33 -20.79 -7.96
CA SER A 211 -26.78 -20.81 -8.23
C SER A 211 -27.43 -19.42 -8.31
N THR A 212 -26.69 -18.36 -7.97
CA THR A 212 -27.22 -16.99 -7.96
C THR A 212 -27.58 -16.49 -9.38
N GLY A 213 -27.02 -17.08 -10.44
CA GLY A 213 -27.14 -16.59 -11.83
C GLY A 213 -28.26 -17.19 -12.72
N VAL A 214 -29.36 -17.73 -12.18
CA VAL A 214 -30.26 -18.60 -12.99
C VAL A 214 -31.62 -17.96 -13.38
N ASP A 215 -31.94 -16.73 -12.99
CA ASP A 215 -33.26 -16.17 -13.30
C ASP A 215 -33.21 -14.78 -13.96
N GLU A 216 -33.40 -14.77 -15.28
CA GLU A 216 -33.50 -13.57 -16.13
C GLU A 216 -34.69 -12.65 -15.76
N THR A 217 -35.59 -13.11 -14.89
CA THR A 217 -36.78 -12.35 -14.45
C THR A 217 -36.56 -11.51 -13.19
N ILE A 218 -35.39 -11.62 -12.54
CA ILE A 218 -35.06 -10.91 -11.30
C ILE A 218 -34.57 -9.48 -11.59
N ASP A 219 -35.09 -8.52 -10.82
CA ASP A 219 -34.64 -7.13 -10.84
C ASP A 219 -33.15 -7.01 -10.48
N SER A 220 -32.42 -6.18 -11.22
CA SER A 220 -30.96 -6.04 -11.13
C SER A 220 -30.48 -5.65 -9.71
N GLU A 221 -31.30 -4.89 -8.97
CA GLU A 221 -30.98 -4.56 -7.58
C GLU A 221 -31.09 -5.78 -6.65
N THR A 222 -32.08 -6.65 -6.88
CA THR A 222 -32.29 -7.87 -6.11
C THR A 222 -31.17 -8.88 -6.37
N PHE A 223 -30.77 -9.04 -7.65
CA PHE A 223 -29.63 -9.87 -8.03
C PHE A 223 -28.32 -9.36 -7.41
N ARG A 224 -28.08 -8.04 -7.42
CA ARG A 224 -26.93 -7.43 -6.75
C ARG A 224 -26.90 -7.71 -5.26
N ARG A 225 -28.03 -7.58 -4.57
CA ARG A 225 -28.15 -7.83 -3.12
C ARG A 225 -27.91 -9.30 -2.77
N GLU A 226 -28.43 -10.22 -3.57
CA GLU A 226 -28.23 -11.66 -3.38
C GLU A 226 -26.78 -12.07 -3.65
N ALA A 227 -26.18 -11.56 -4.73
CA ALA A 227 -24.76 -11.75 -5.04
C ALA A 227 -23.86 -11.22 -3.92
N LEU A 228 -24.10 -9.99 -3.43
CA LEU A 228 -23.36 -9.43 -2.32
C LEU A 228 -23.52 -10.23 -1.03
N LYS A 229 -24.74 -10.73 -0.75
CA LYS A 229 -24.99 -11.59 0.40
C LYS A 229 -24.19 -12.89 0.30
N ASN A 230 -24.24 -13.57 -0.83
CA ASN A 230 -23.53 -14.84 -1.03
C ASN A 230 -22.01 -14.66 -1.02
N ILE A 231 -21.49 -13.57 -1.61
CA ILE A 231 -20.07 -13.20 -1.49
C ILE A 231 -19.70 -12.93 -0.03
N THR A 232 -20.57 -12.26 0.74
CA THR A 232 -20.34 -12.01 2.17
C THR A 232 -20.37 -13.29 3.00
N ASP A 233 -21.26 -14.24 2.67
CA ASP A 233 -21.31 -15.56 3.32
C ASP A 233 -20.02 -16.35 3.04
N VAL A 234 -19.50 -16.32 1.80
CA VAL A 234 -18.18 -16.88 1.45
C VAL A 234 -17.05 -16.21 2.24
N GLN A 235 -17.04 -14.87 2.33
CA GLN A 235 -16.04 -14.14 3.12
C GLN A 235 -16.09 -14.53 4.60
N LYS A 236 -17.29 -14.63 5.17
CA LYS A 236 -17.49 -15.02 6.57
C LYS A 236 -16.99 -16.44 6.81
N ARG A 237 -17.26 -17.36 5.88
CA ARG A 237 -16.78 -18.73 5.97
C ARG A 237 -15.25 -18.82 5.87
N LEU A 238 -14.64 -18.05 4.96
CA LEU A 238 -13.18 -17.91 4.88
C LEU A 238 -12.60 -17.33 6.18
N ASP A 239 -13.26 -16.34 6.78
CA ASP A 239 -12.85 -15.77 8.07
C ASP A 239 -12.96 -16.77 9.22
N ASP A 240 -14.02 -17.56 9.27
CA ASP A 240 -14.19 -18.63 10.26
C ASP A 240 -13.09 -19.69 10.11
N LEU A 241 -12.73 -20.07 8.88
CA LEU A 241 -11.63 -21.02 8.60
C LEU A 241 -10.26 -20.45 8.98
N MET A 242 -10.02 -19.16 8.74
CA MET A 242 -8.77 -18.49 9.14
C MET A 242 -8.69 -18.23 10.65
N GLN A 243 -9.82 -18.21 11.35
CA GLN A 243 -9.88 -18.08 12.82
C GLN A 243 -9.99 -19.42 13.54
N ASP A 244 -9.99 -20.54 12.79
CA ASP A 244 -10.05 -21.87 13.38
C ASP A 244 -8.81 -22.19 14.23
N GLU A 245 -8.96 -23.19 15.11
CA GLU A 245 -7.95 -23.68 16.05
C GLU A 245 -6.60 -23.94 15.38
N ASP A 246 -6.63 -24.55 14.18
CA ASP A 246 -5.43 -24.87 13.40
C ASP A 246 -4.70 -23.60 12.92
N SER A 247 -5.39 -22.64 12.31
CA SER A 247 -4.80 -21.39 11.80
C SER A 247 -4.19 -20.55 12.94
N LEU A 248 -4.90 -20.44 14.06
CA LEU A 248 -4.38 -19.77 15.26
C LEU A 248 -3.13 -20.48 15.81
N ALA A 249 -3.07 -21.82 15.72
CA ALA A 249 -1.91 -22.58 16.18
C ALA A 249 -0.71 -22.30 15.28
N PHE A 250 -0.93 -22.13 13.97
CA PHE A 250 0.13 -21.74 13.03
C PHE A 250 0.67 -20.33 13.27
N GLU A 251 -0.19 -19.34 13.53
CA GLU A 251 0.26 -17.99 13.85
C GLU A 251 1.14 -17.96 15.09
N GLU A 252 0.72 -18.67 16.14
CA GLU A 252 1.49 -18.80 17.37
C GLU A 252 2.80 -19.55 17.14
N MET A 253 2.79 -20.61 16.32
CA MET A 253 4.00 -21.31 15.91
C MET A 253 4.96 -20.40 15.17
N GLN A 254 4.49 -19.63 14.19
CA GLN A 254 5.31 -18.69 13.43
C GLN A 254 5.92 -17.62 14.36
N ARG A 255 5.14 -17.08 15.29
CA ARG A 255 5.61 -16.14 16.31
C ARG A 255 6.71 -16.75 17.19
N ARG A 256 6.52 -17.98 17.67
CA ARG A 256 7.53 -18.70 18.46
C ARG A 256 8.79 -18.96 17.65
N MET A 257 8.67 -19.35 16.39
CA MET A 257 9.83 -19.57 15.52
C MET A 257 10.64 -18.29 15.34
N GLN A 258 10.00 -17.13 15.18
CA GLN A 258 10.70 -15.83 15.08
C GLN A 258 11.57 -15.52 16.31
N ALA A 259 11.21 -16.04 17.48
CA ALA A 259 11.96 -15.88 18.72
C ALA A 259 13.20 -16.81 18.84
N LEU A 260 13.42 -17.74 17.91
CA LEU A 260 14.61 -18.59 17.90
C LEU A 260 15.89 -17.78 17.76
N GLU A 261 16.94 -18.18 18.48
CA GLU A 261 18.26 -17.58 18.36
C GLU A 261 19.04 -18.25 17.21
N MET A 262 19.84 -17.44 16.50
CA MET A 262 20.65 -17.97 15.40
C MET A 262 21.82 -18.81 15.96
N PRO A 263 22.02 -20.05 15.47
CA PRO A 263 23.12 -20.89 15.93
C PRO A 263 24.47 -20.31 15.47
N LYS A 264 25.51 -20.55 16.28
CA LYS A 264 26.90 -20.15 15.95
C LYS A 264 27.48 -20.94 14.78
N LEU A 265 26.97 -22.15 14.57
CA LEU A 265 27.45 -23.05 13.52
C LEU A 265 26.84 -22.67 12.17
N SER A 266 27.69 -22.36 11.18
CA SER A 266 27.27 -21.78 9.90
C SER A 266 26.38 -22.69 9.06
N ASN A 267 26.57 -24.01 9.13
CA ASN A 267 25.74 -24.98 8.39
C ASN A 267 24.30 -25.09 8.93
N MET A 268 24.02 -24.70 10.18
CA MET A 268 22.68 -24.70 10.77
C MET A 268 21.94 -23.36 10.62
N GLN A 269 22.65 -22.28 10.29
CA GLN A 269 22.05 -20.96 10.12
C GLN A 269 20.96 -20.92 9.04
N PRO A 270 21.12 -21.53 7.85
CA PRO A 270 20.08 -21.53 6.82
C PRO A 270 18.77 -22.13 7.34
N MET A 271 18.83 -23.32 7.96
CA MET A 271 17.65 -23.98 8.53
C MET A 271 16.91 -23.10 9.55
N VAL A 272 17.62 -22.54 10.53
CA VAL A 272 17.00 -21.71 11.57
C VAL A 272 16.48 -20.39 10.98
N ALA A 273 17.19 -19.79 10.03
CA ALA A 273 16.71 -18.60 9.32
C ALA A 273 15.42 -18.91 8.55
N ASP A 274 15.35 -20.04 7.87
CA ASP A 274 14.17 -20.44 7.11
C ASP A 274 12.97 -20.72 8.04
N MET A 275 13.19 -21.38 9.18
CA MET A 275 12.16 -21.53 10.22
C MET A 275 11.64 -20.18 10.74
N LYS A 276 12.54 -19.24 11.04
CA LYS A 276 12.18 -17.88 11.50
C LYS A 276 11.38 -17.09 10.48
N ASN A 277 11.71 -17.27 9.20
CA ASN A 277 11.07 -16.57 8.09
C ASN A 277 9.81 -17.27 7.56
N GLY A 278 9.40 -18.39 8.17
CA GLY A 278 8.26 -19.18 7.73
C GLY A 278 8.46 -19.87 6.38
N LYS A 279 9.71 -20.14 6.00
CA LYS A 279 10.13 -20.92 4.82
C LYS A 279 10.27 -22.40 5.20
N PHE A 280 9.15 -23.02 5.52
CA PHE A 280 9.15 -24.32 6.19
C PHE A 280 9.58 -25.49 5.27
N ASP A 281 9.33 -25.39 3.96
CA ASP A 281 9.82 -26.37 2.99
C ASP A 281 11.34 -26.34 2.86
N GLU A 282 11.93 -25.15 2.80
CA GLU A 282 13.38 -24.96 2.76
C GLU A 282 14.02 -25.42 4.07
N ALA A 283 13.43 -25.05 5.21
CA ALA A 283 13.86 -25.54 6.52
C ALA A 283 13.83 -27.07 6.61
N LYS A 284 12.81 -27.73 6.03
CA LYS A 284 12.71 -29.19 5.97
C LYS A 284 13.83 -29.80 5.12
N GLN A 285 14.15 -29.20 3.98
CA GLN A 285 15.25 -29.67 3.13
C GLN A 285 16.61 -29.48 3.79
N GLU A 286 16.84 -28.35 4.46
CA GLU A 286 18.08 -28.12 5.20
C GLU A 286 18.21 -29.08 6.39
N PHE A 287 17.11 -29.36 7.10
CA PHE A 287 17.10 -30.37 8.16
C PHE A 287 17.46 -31.77 7.64
N LYS A 288 16.91 -32.18 6.48
CA LYS A 288 17.29 -33.45 5.81
C LYS A 288 18.77 -33.53 5.51
N LYS A 289 19.33 -32.48 4.91
CA LYS A 289 20.77 -32.41 4.59
C LYS A 289 21.62 -32.55 5.85
N LEU A 290 21.21 -31.89 6.95
CA LEU A 290 21.92 -31.99 8.22
C LEU A 290 21.85 -33.41 8.80
N GLN A 291 20.70 -34.08 8.69
CA GLN A 291 20.55 -35.47 9.10
C GLN A 291 21.43 -36.41 8.28
N GLU A 292 21.43 -36.27 6.95
CA GLU A 292 22.30 -37.03 6.04
C GLU A 292 23.79 -36.80 6.34
N GLN A 293 24.19 -35.56 6.60
CA GLN A 293 25.57 -35.21 6.99
C GLN A 293 25.98 -35.87 8.31
N LEU A 294 25.05 -36.00 9.25
CA LEU A 294 25.29 -36.64 10.56
C LEU A 294 25.40 -38.17 10.45
N GLU A 295 24.72 -38.77 9.47
CA GLU A 295 24.78 -40.20 9.14
C GLU A 295 25.98 -40.55 8.25
N SER A 296 26.44 -39.61 7.42
CA SER A 296 27.59 -39.78 6.52
C SER A 296 28.94 -39.77 7.25
N ASP A 297 29.96 -40.36 6.62
CA ASP A 297 31.36 -40.26 7.06
C ASP A 297 32.08 -39.00 6.50
N ASP A 298 31.33 -38.07 5.88
CA ASP A 298 31.89 -36.90 5.21
C ASP A 298 32.32 -35.78 6.19
N LEU A 299 31.81 -35.78 7.42
CA LEU A 299 32.19 -34.83 8.47
C LEU A 299 33.28 -35.41 9.38
N SER A 300 34.22 -34.55 9.78
CA SER A 300 35.16 -34.88 10.86
C SER A 300 34.43 -35.15 12.18
N GLU A 301 35.02 -35.95 13.06
CA GLU A 301 34.42 -36.24 14.38
C GLU A 301 34.20 -34.95 15.21
N GLU A 302 35.07 -33.96 15.06
CA GLU A 302 34.91 -32.65 15.68
C GLU A 302 33.71 -31.87 15.12
N GLU A 303 33.48 -31.89 13.81
CA GLU A 303 32.35 -31.22 13.16
C GLU A 303 31.02 -31.92 13.50
N LYS A 304 31.01 -33.25 13.54
CA LYS A 304 29.85 -34.04 13.98
C LYS A 304 29.47 -33.66 15.41
N GLU A 305 30.43 -33.57 16.32
CA GLU A 305 30.18 -33.21 17.73
C GLU A 305 29.66 -31.77 17.88
N GLN A 306 30.17 -30.82 17.08
CA GLN A 306 29.65 -29.44 17.06
C GLN A 306 28.21 -29.37 16.54
N LEU A 307 27.90 -30.13 15.49
CA LEU A 307 26.56 -30.20 14.92
C LEU A 307 25.55 -30.81 15.89
N LYS A 308 25.94 -31.89 16.59
CA LYS A 308 25.11 -32.50 17.66
C LYS A 308 24.79 -31.50 18.77
N LYS A 309 25.79 -30.78 19.28
CA LYS A 309 25.60 -29.74 20.30
C LYS A 309 24.66 -28.64 19.84
N ALA A 310 24.81 -28.17 18.61
CA ALA A 310 23.97 -27.12 18.07
C ALA A 310 22.51 -27.61 17.84
N LEU A 311 22.30 -28.88 17.50
CA LEU A 311 20.96 -29.51 17.47
C LEU A 311 20.36 -29.67 18.87
N GLU A 312 21.17 -29.99 19.89
CA GLU A 312 20.72 -30.03 21.29
C GLU A 312 20.34 -28.63 21.82
N ASP A 313 21.14 -27.62 21.50
CA ASP A 313 20.84 -26.22 21.84
C ASP A 313 19.53 -25.76 21.18
N LEU A 314 19.32 -26.10 19.91
CA LEU A 314 18.06 -25.82 19.22
C LEU A 314 16.88 -26.58 19.84
N ALA A 315 17.07 -27.85 20.19
CA ALA A 315 16.06 -28.64 20.88
C ALA A 315 15.64 -27.99 22.20
N GLU A 316 16.60 -27.47 22.96
CA GLU A 316 16.35 -26.78 24.23
C GLU A 316 15.63 -25.44 24.03
N GLN A 317 15.98 -24.67 22.99
CA GLN A 317 15.24 -23.46 22.62
C GLN A 317 13.79 -23.76 22.24
N LEU A 318 13.56 -24.78 21.41
CA LEU A 318 12.21 -25.22 21.03
C LEU A 318 11.41 -25.72 22.24
N ARG A 319 12.06 -26.38 23.19
CA ARG A 319 11.42 -26.79 24.46
C ARG A 319 11.01 -25.57 25.28
N LYS A 320 11.87 -24.57 25.43
CA LYS A 320 11.55 -23.31 26.13
C LYS A 320 10.40 -22.56 25.46
N LEU A 321 10.40 -22.47 24.13
CA LEU A 321 9.30 -21.88 23.36
C LEU A 321 8.00 -22.69 23.47
N SER A 322 8.08 -24.00 23.73
CA SER A 322 6.88 -24.80 24.01
C SER A 322 6.23 -24.44 25.35
N GLU A 323 6.99 -23.89 26.29
CA GLU A 323 6.56 -23.51 27.63
C GLU A 323 6.14 -22.02 27.69
N SER A 324 6.55 -21.19 26.72
CA SER A 324 6.16 -19.79 26.66
C SER A 324 4.67 -19.63 26.35
N SER A 325 3.98 -18.81 27.15
CA SER A 325 2.54 -18.55 27.02
C SER A 325 2.21 -17.05 26.97
N ASP A 326 3.16 -16.20 26.57
CA ASP A 326 3.05 -14.74 26.61
C ASP A 326 1.83 -14.20 25.84
N ALA A 327 1.53 -14.77 24.67
CA ALA A 327 0.37 -14.41 23.87
C ALA A 327 -0.94 -14.69 24.62
N LEU A 328 -1.05 -15.88 25.20
CA LEU A 328 -2.19 -16.30 26.00
C LEU A 328 -2.32 -15.47 27.29
N SER A 329 -1.19 -15.18 27.96
CA SER A 329 -1.15 -14.36 29.17
C SER A 329 -1.69 -12.95 28.93
N SER A 330 -1.31 -12.34 27.80
CA SER A 330 -1.81 -11.03 27.36
C SER A 330 -3.31 -11.07 27.00
N ALA A 331 -3.75 -12.12 26.31
CA ALA A 331 -5.16 -12.30 25.95
C ALA A 331 -6.05 -12.52 27.18
N LEU A 332 -5.61 -13.33 28.15
CA LEU A 332 -6.29 -13.54 29.42
C LEU A 332 -6.36 -12.25 30.25
N ALA A 333 -5.25 -11.50 30.34
CA ALA A 333 -5.23 -10.20 31.02
C ALA A 333 -6.22 -9.21 30.38
N SER A 334 -6.25 -9.16 29.05
CA SER A 334 -7.16 -8.30 28.28
C SER A 334 -8.63 -8.70 28.49
N ALA A 335 -8.89 -9.97 28.76
CA ALA A 335 -10.20 -10.50 29.13
C ALA A 335 -10.54 -10.31 30.62
N GLY A 336 -9.72 -9.56 31.38
CA GLY A 336 -9.91 -9.35 32.82
C GLY A 336 -9.60 -10.57 33.69
N MET A 337 -8.94 -11.59 33.13
CA MET A 337 -8.54 -12.80 33.85
C MET A 337 -7.12 -12.72 34.40
N ASN A 338 -6.83 -13.59 35.35
CA ASN A 338 -5.48 -13.69 35.91
C ASN A 338 -4.51 -14.28 34.86
N SER A 339 -3.48 -13.51 34.51
CA SER A 339 -2.38 -13.91 33.62
C SER A 339 -1.71 -15.23 34.01
N ASN A 340 -1.66 -15.58 35.31
CA ASN A 340 -1.02 -16.80 35.78
C ASN A 340 -1.77 -18.08 35.35
N PHE A 341 -2.99 -17.97 34.81
CA PHE A 341 -3.65 -19.11 34.19
C PHE A 341 -2.92 -19.59 32.93
N SER A 342 -2.10 -18.76 32.28
CA SER A 342 -1.36 -19.14 31.08
C SER A 342 -0.32 -20.24 31.31
N ASP A 343 0.12 -20.43 32.56
CA ASP A 343 1.06 -21.49 32.97
C ASP A 343 0.41 -22.89 32.99
N ASN A 344 -0.93 -22.96 33.03
CA ASN A 344 -1.66 -24.22 33.02
C ASN A 344 -2.88 -24.12 32.10
N LEU A 345 -2.70 -24.60 30.86
CA LEU A 345 -3.72 -24.55 29.81
C LEU A 345 -5.05 -25.22 30.20
N ASP A 346 -5.01 -26.32 30.96
CA ASP A 346 -6.23 -26.99 31.43
C ASP A 346 -6.97 -26.17 32.50
N ALA A 347 -6.22 -25.50 33.37
CA ALA A 347 -6.79 -24.57 34.35
C ALA A 347 -7.33 -23.30 33.68
N ALA A 348 -6.63 -22.77 32.66
CA ALA A 348 -7.11 -21.66 31.85
C ALA A 348 -8.41 -22.01 31.13
N ALA A 349 -8.51 -23.19 30.51
CA ALA A 349 -9.73 -23.62 29.82
C ALA A 349 -10.92 -23.70 30.78
N LYS A 350 -10.71 -24.25 31.98
CA LYS A 350 -11.75 -24.30 33.03
C LYS A 350 -12.09 -22.92 33.57
N ALA A 351 -11.12 -22.03 33.74
CA ALA A 351 -11.36 -20.66 34.18
C ALA A 351 -12.20 -19.89 33.16
N VAL A 352 -11.90 -20.04 31.87
CA VAL A 352 -12.66 -19.42 30.78
C VAL A 352 -14.09 -19.97 30.70
N GLN A 353 -14.28 -21.29 30.81
CA GLN A 353 -15.62 -21.88 30.80
C GLN A 353 -16.51 -21.40 31.96
N ASN A 354 -15.92 -21.20 33.14
CA ASN A 354 -16.65 -20.81 34.35
C ASN A 354 -16.74 -19.29 34.56
N ALA A 355 -16.16 -18.48 33.66
CA ALA A 355 -16.20 -17.03 33.77
C ALA A 355 -17.63 -16.52 33.54
N LYS A 356 -18.18 -15.80 34.52
CA LYS A 356 -19.53 -15.22 34.43
C LYS A 356 -19.55 -13.88 33.69
N ASP A 357 -18.42 -13.19 33.68
CA ASP A 357 -18.29 -11.85 33.13
C ASP A 357 -17.95 -11.82 31.63
N LEU A 358 -17.74 -13.00 31.02
CA LEU A 358 -17.46 -13.14 29.59
C LEU A 358 -18.71 -13.54 28.80
N THR A 359 -18.86 -12.97 27.61
CA THR A 359 -19.86 -13.42 26.64
C THR A 359 -19.50 -14.80 26.08
N GLU A 360 -20.49 -15.55 25.58
CA GLU A 360 -20.25 -16.88 25.00
C GLU A 360 -19.31 -16.83 23.79
N GLU A 361 -19.35 -15.76 22.99
CA GLU A 361 -18.40 -15.54 21.88
C GLU A 361 -16.97 -15.31 22.39
N GLN A 362 -16.80 -14.51 23.45
CA GLN A 362 -15.50 -14.28 24.07
C GLN A 362 -14.93 -15.56 24.68
N LYS A 363 -15.77 -16.38 25.33
CA LYS A 363 -15.36 -17.69 25.85
C LYS A 363 -14.92 -18.62 24.73
N LYS A 364 -15.69 -18.71 23.65
CA LYS A 364 -15.36 -19.56 22.49
C LYS A 364 -13.99 -19.18 21.92
N LYS A 365 -13.77 -17.88 21.66
CA LYS A 365 -12.50 -17.36 21.12
C LYS A 365 -11.31 -17.63 22.05
N LEU A 366 -11.47 -17.43 23.36
CA LEU A 366 -10.42 -17.72 24.34
C LEU A 366 -10.14 -19.22 24.45
N LEU A 367 -11.15 -20.08 24.36
CA LEU A 367 -10.97 -21.53 24.35
C LEU A 367 -10.24 -21.99 23.09
N GLU A 368 -10.58 -21.45 21.91
CA GLU A 368 -9.86 -21.71 20.67
C GLU A 368 -8.40 -21.28 20.78
N MET A 369 -8.12 -20.11 21.36
CA MET A 369 -6.75 -19.66 21.62
C MET A 369 -5.99 -20.54 22.61
N ILE A 370 -6.64 -21.05 23.67
CA ILE A 370 -5.99 -21.98 24.62
C ILE A 370 -5.62 -23.29 23.93
N LYS A 371 -6.53 -23.82 23.10
CA LYS A 371 -6.27 -25.04 22.35
C LYS A 371 -5.19 -24.85 21.29
N SER A 372 -5.20 -23.71 20.59
CA SER A 372 -4.16 -23.38 19.61
C SER A 372 -2.79 -23.25 20.28
N GLN A 373 -2.71 -22.65 21.48
CA GLN A 373 -1.50 -22.63 22.29
C GLN A 373 -1.03 -24.04 22.65
N GLN A 374 -1.96 -24.93 23.03
CA GLN A 374 -1.67 -26.32 23.36
C GLN A 374 -1.11 -27.09 22.14
N GLN A 375 -1.70 -26.87 20.97
CA GLN A 375 -1.27 -27.47 19.73
C GLN A 375 0.12 -26.96 19.31
N ALA A 376 0.33 -25.64 19.32
CA ALA A 376 1.64 -25.04 19.07
C ALA A 376 2.71 -25.57 20.04
N SER A 377 2.40 -25.67 21.34
CA SER A 377 3.30 -26.26 22.32
C SER A 377 3.63 -27.72 22.03
N LYS A 378 2.66 -28.54 21.60
CA LYS A 378 2.91 -29.93 21.19
C LYS A 378 3.81 -30.00 19.95
N MET A 379 3.60 -29.15 18.95
CA MET A 379 4.46 -29.11 17.76
C MET A 379 5.89 -28.73 18.14
N CYS A 380 6.10 -27.68 18.94
CA CYS A 380 7.42 -27.30 19.45
C CYS A 380 8.10 -28.44 20.24
N GLN A 381 7.34 -29.17 21.07
CA GLN A 381 7.85 -30.33 21.81
C GLN A 381 8.25 -31.48 20.88
N ASN A 382 7.47 -31.75 19.84
CA ASN A 382 7.77 -32.78 18.85
C ASN A 382 9.03 -32.43 18.06
N MET A 383 9.14 -31.19 17.58
CA MET A 383 10.33 -30.68 16.91
C MET A 383 11.57 -30.74 17.83
N SER A 384 11.43 -30.33 19.10
CA SER A 384 12.49 -30.44 20.11
C SER A 384 12.97 -31.88 20.31
N LYS A 385 12.03 -32.85 20.44
CA LYS A 385 12.35 -34.28 20.56
C LYS A 385 13.04 -34.80 19.30
N SER A 386 12.65 -34.34 18.12
CA SER A 386 13.27 -34.72 16.86
C SER A 386 14.67 -34.14 16.69
N CYS A 387 14.91 -32.88 17.02
CA CYS A 387 16.25 -32.30 17.07
C CYS A 387 17.15 -33.09 18.03
N LYS A 388 16.65 -33.42 19.22
CA LYS A 388 17.39 -34.23 20.21
C LYS A 388 17.65 -35.65 19.73
N SER A 389 16.72 -36.26 19.01
CA SER A 389 16.89 -37.60 18.45
C SER A 389 17.93 -37.60 17.32
N CYS A 390 17.87 -36.59 16.45
CA CYS A 390 18.84 -36.36 15.38
C CYS A 390 20.25 -36.12 15.96
N ALA A 391 20.39 -35.31 17.00
CA ALA A 391 21.66 -35.13 17.71
C ALA A 391 22.24 -36.44 18.28
N ASN A 392 21.38 -37.38 18.66
CA ASN A 392 21.80 -38.71 19.12
C ASN A 392 22.06 -39.71 17.98
N GLY A 393 22.10 -39.25 16.72
CA GLY A 393 22.35 -40.09 15.55
C GLY A 393 21.20 -41.03 15.21
N LYS A 394 19.97 -40.71 15.64
CA LYS A 394 18.77 -41.47 15.27
C LYS A 394 17.98 -40.68 14.23
N PRO A 395 17.60 -41.30 13.10
CA PRO A 395 16.72 -40.65 12.14
C PRO A 395 15.40 -40.27 12.80
N SER A 396 14.89 -39.07 12.52
CA SER A 396 13.66 -38.57 13.13
C SER A 396 12.83 -37.74 12.16
N ASP A 397 11.80 -38.36 11.59
CA ASP A 397 10.86 -37.71 10.68
C ASP A 397 9.92 -36.70 11.39
N GLY A 398 9.94 -36.65 12.73
CA GLY A 398 9.04 -35.81 13.50
C GLY A 398 9.17 -34.32 13.19
N MET A 399 10.40 -33.81 13.02
CA MET A 399 10.60 -32.41 12.62
C MET A 399 10.17 -32.15 11.19
N GLU A 400 10.42 -33.09 10.28
CA GLU A 400 10.02 -32.96 8.87
C GLU A 400 8.51 -32.93 8.69
N ASN A 401 7.79 -33.77 9.42
CA ASN A 401 6.34 -33.86 9.36
C ASN A 401 5.68 -32.60 9.93
N GLU A 402 6.19 -32.06 11.04
CA GLU A 402 5.68 -30.80 11.61
C GLU A 402 5.96 -29.61 10.68
N LEU A 403 7.16 -29.53 10.09
CA LEU A 403 7.48 -28.48 9.10
C LEU A 403 6.60 -28.58 7.85
N ALA A 404 6.33 -29.79 7.37
CA ALA A 404 5.41 -30.00 6.25
C ALA A 404 3.97 -29.59 6.59
N LYS A 405 3.49 -29.89 7.81
CA LYS A 405 2.17 -29.44 8.30
C LYS A 405 2.09 -27.92 8.36
N LEU A 406 3.11 -27.26 8.91
CA LEU A 406 3.18 -25.79 8.96
C LEU A 406 3.20 -25.17 7.57
N ASN A 407 3.90 -25.78 6.61
CA ASN A 407 3.92 -25.30 5.25
C ASN A 407 2.56 -25.40 4.55
N ALA A 408 1.88 -26.55 4.69
CA ALA A 408 0.54 -26.73 4.15
C ALA A 408 -0.44 -25.70 4.72
N MET A 409 -0.35 -25.43 6.03
CA MET A 409 -1.18 -24.44 6.70
C MET A 409 -0.87 -23.00 6.27
N LYS A 410 0.41 -22.68 6.03
CA LYS A 410 0.82 -21.40 5.45
C LYS A 410 0.22 -21.19 4.05
N MET A 411 0.30 -22.21 3.20
CA MET A 411 -0.29 -22.13 1.84
C MET A 411 -1.80 -21.92 1.93
N PHE A 412 -2.50 -22.74 2.74
CA PHE A 412 -3.94 -22.58 2.97
C PHE A 412 -4.31 -21.16 3.42
N LYS A 413 -3.61 -20.61 4.41
CA LYS A 413 -3.89 -19.25 4.91
C LYS A 413 -3.63 -18.18 3.85
N THR A 414 -2.52 -18.30 3.13
CA THR A 414 -2.17 -17.35 2.05
C THR A 414 -3.23 -17.37 0.95
N GLU A 415 -3.67 -18.56 0.55
CA GLU A 415 -4.73 -18.77 -0.43
C GLU A 415 -6.06 -18.19 0.07
N ALA A 416 -6.44 -18.49 1.31
CA ALA A 416 -7.65 -17.99 1.94
C ALA A 416 -7.68 -16.45 2.04
N GLU A 417 -6.54 -15.81 2.37
CA GLU A 417 -6.39 -14.36 2.36
C GLU A 417 -6.53 -13.77 0.94
N MET A 418 -5.91 -14.41 -0.07
CA MET A 418 -6.05 -14.00 -1.47
C MET A 418 -7.50 -14.13 -1.96
N ALA A 419 -8.18 -15.21 -1.59
CA ALA A 419 -9.58 -15.45 -1.90
C ALA A 419 -10.50 -14.45 -1.21
N LYS A 420 -10.25 -14.12 0.06
CA LYS A 420 -10.98 -13.07 0.78
C LYS A 420 -10.81 -11.72 0.09
N ASN A 421 -9.60 -11.36 -0.32
CA ASN A 421 -9.34 -10.13 -1.05
C ASN A 421 -10.07 -10.12 -2.41
N ALA A 422 -10.13 -11.25 -3.12
CA ALA A 422 -10.92 -11.36 -4.35
C ALA A 422 -12.41 -11.13 -4.10
N CYS A 423 -12.96 -11.72 -3.04
CA CYS A 423 -14.34 -11.50 -2.63
C CYS A 423 -14.60 -10.02 -2.26
N GLN A 424 -13.66 -9.37 -1.57
CA GLN A 424 -13.79 -7.94 -1.22
C GLN A 424 -13.77 -7.05 -2.45
N ASN A 425 -12.89 -7.32 -3.41
CA ASN A 425 -12.82 -6.58 -4.67
C ASN A 425 -14.09 -6.77 -5.50
N ALA A 426 -14.64 -7.99 -5.58
CA ALA A 426 -15.91 -8.26 -6.25
C ALA A 426 -17.06 -7.51 -5.58
N ALA A 427 -17.14 -7.55 -4.25
CA ALA A 427 -18.14 -6.80 -3.49
C ALA A 427 -18.01 -5.27 -3.65
N GLN A 428 -16.77 -4.75 -3.70
CA GLN A 428 -16.51 -3.32 -3.89
C GLN A 428 -16.94 -2.87 -5.29
N GLY A 429 -16.61 -3.64 -6.34
CA GLY A 429 -17.02 -3.36 -7.72
C GLY A 429 -18.54 -3.31 -7.88
N MET A 430 -19.26 -4.20 -7.19
CA MET A 430 -20.72 -4.17 -7.15
C MET A 430 -21.28 -2.98 -6.36
N CYS A 431 -20.59 -2.50 -5.33
CA CYS A 431 -21.03 -1.39 -4.45
C CYS A 431 -20.74 0.01 -4.99
N THR A 432 -19.74 0.18 -5.85
CA THR A 432 -19.38 1.49 -6.43
C THR A 432 -20.42 2.08 -7.39
N GLY A 433 -21.46 1.33 -7.76
CA GLY A 433 -22.55 1.81 -8.62
C GLY A 433 -23.79 2.39 -7.91
N SER A 434 -23.85 2.46 -6.57
CA SER A 434 -25.12 2.77 -5.90
C SER A 434 -25.02 3.37 -4.49
N GLY A 435 -24.10 4.30 -4.22
CA GLY A 435 -24.08 4.90 -2.87
C GLY A 435 -22.96 5.85 -2.50
N SER A 436 -22.51 6.69 -3.43
CA SER A 436 -21.55 7.76 -3.08
C SER A 436 -22.00 9.10 -3.66
N GLY A 437 -23.14 9.58 -3.14
CA GLY A 437 -23.58 10.95 -3.38
C GLY A 437 -25.00 11.19 -2.90
N LYS A 438 -25.14 11.79 -1.72
CA LYS A 438 -26.32 12.57 -1.30
C LYS A 438 -27.69 11.96 -1.65
N GLU A 439 -28.10 10.90 -0.96
CA GLU A 439 -29.52 10.58 -0.83
C GLU A 439 -29.97 10.81 0.62
N GLY A 440 -30.06 12.09 0.98
CA GLY A 440 -31.20 12.52 1.80
C GLY A 440 -32.41 12.62 0.86
N THR A 441 -33.59 12.28 1.35
CA THR A 441 -34.88 12.23 0.62
C THR A 441 -35.42 13.59 0.15
N GLY A 442 -34.54 14.55 -0.18
CA GLY A 442 -34.87 15.85 -0.76
C GLY A 442 -34.47 15.92 -2.23
N GLY A 443 -35.08 15.08 -3.07
CA GLY A 443 -34.96 15.20 -4.52
C GLY A 443 -35.88 16.29 -5.04
N SER A 444 -35.35 17.29 -5.75
CA SER A 444 -36.15 18.16 -6.60
C SER A 444 -36.76 17.30 -7.72
N GLY A 445 -38.05 16.98 -7.61
CA GLY A 445 -38.78 16.33 -8.68
C GLY A 445 -38.93 17.27 -9.87
N GLU A 446 -38.24 16.99 -10.97
CA GLU A 446 -38.54 17.64 -12.25
C GLU A 446 -39.77 16.97 -12.87
N GLY A 447 -40.93 17.58 -12.62
CA GLY A 447 -42.13 17.35 -13.39
C GLY A 447 -41.93 17.85 -14.83
N ASN A 448 -42.30 17.01 -15.80
CA ASN A 448 -42.20 17.30 -17.22
C ASN A 448 -43.26 18.35 -17.63
N GLY A 449 -43.01 19.62 -17.34
CA GLY A 449 -43.89 20.75 -17.62
C GLY A 449 -43.45 21.49 -18.88
N GLY A 450 -44.17 21.28 -19.99
CA GLY A 450 -43.99 22.07 -21.21
C GLY A 450 -44.13 23.58 -20.96
N GLN A 451 -43.45 24.37 -21.80
CA GLN A 451 -43.40 25.82 -21.69
C GLN A 451 -44.79 26.46 -21.70
N ASN A 452 -45.24 26.91 -20.53
CA ASN A 452 -46.35 27.83 -20.38
C ASN A 452 -45.78 29.20 -19.98
N PRO A 453 -46.35 30.31 -20.48
CA PRO A 453 -45.88 31.65 -20.12
C PRO A 453 -46.13 31.89 -18.63
N LEU A 454 -45.05 32.04 -17.86
CA LEU A 454 -45.08 32.33 -16.44
C LEU A 454 -45.46 33.81 -16.23
N GLN A 455 -46.57 34.04 -15.53
CA GLN A 455 -46.87 35.34 -14.91
C GLN A 455 -46.44 35.25 -13.45
N GLU A 456 -45.64 36.22 -12.99
CA GLU A 456 -45.24 36.29 -11.57
C GLU A 456 -46.49 36.46 -10.70
N THR A 457 -46.73 35.49 -9.82
CA THR A 457 -47.69 35.61 -8.72
C THR A 457 -46.93 35.73 -7.41
N GLU A 458 -47.37 36.65 -6.57
CA GLU A 458 -46.80 36.85 -5.24
C GLU A 458 -47.00 35.59 -4.40
N THR A 459 -45.89 35.00 -3.96
CA THR A 459 -45.88 33.89 -3.01
C THR A 459 -45.29 34.37 -1.69
N THR A 460 -45.85 33.91 -0.59
CA THR A 460 -45.29 34.12 0.75
C THR A 460 -45.04 32.74 1.37
N SER A 461 -43.87 32.57 1.99
CA SER A 461 -43.49 31.31 2.61
C SER A 461 -44.10 31.24 4.01
N ILE A 462 -44.89 30.20 4.28
CA ILE A 462 -45.45 29.94 5.60
C ILE A 462 -44.72 28.73 6.19
N ALA A 463 -44.05 28.92 7.33
CA ALA A 463 -43.43 27.82 8.05
C ALA A 463 -44.51 26.95 8.68
N GLN A 464 -44.72 25.75 8.15
CA GLN A 464 -45.65 24.77 8.71
C GLN A 464 -44.90 23.48 9.07
N LYS A 465 -44.88 23.16 10.37
CA LYS A 465 -44.27 21.94 10.91
C LYS A 465 -45.36 20.88 11.08
N SER A 466 -45.20 19.72 10.47
CA SER A 466 -46.12 18.60 10.62
C SER A 466 -45.93 17.92 11.99
N PRO A 467 -47.01 17.62 12.73
CA PRO A 467 -46.91 16.98 14.04
C PRO A 467 -46.47 15.53 13.85
N VAL A 468 -45.25 15.21 14.26
CA VAL A 468 -44.73 13.83 14.31
C VAL A 468 -44.72 13.39 15.77
N GLN A 469 -45.46 12.32 16.09
CA GLN A 469 -45.37 11.68 17.40
C GLN A 469 -44.10 10.82 17.44
N THR A 470 -43.11 11.23 18.22
CA THR A 470 -41.94 10.43 18.54
C THR A 470 -42.33 9.41 19.60
N LEU A 471 -42.23 8.11 19.26
CA LEU A 471 -42.40 7.02 20.23
C LEU A 471 -41.05 6.75 20.93
N GLU A 472 -41.09 6.40 22.22
CA GLU A 472 -39.91 6.01 22.99
C GLU A 472 -39.29 4.72 22.42
N GLY A 473 -38.26 4.88 21.59
CA GLY A 473 -37.45 3.79 21.05
C GLY A 473 -35.97 3.98 21.35
N THR A 474 -35.22 2.88 21.40
CA THR A 474 -33.77 2.89 21.64
C THR A 474 -33.06 3.79 20.63
N ILE A 475 -32.33 4.80 21.15
CA ILE A 475 -31.55 5.73 20.34
C ILE A 475 -30.45 4.95 19.60
N ILE A 476 -30.59 4.84 18.28
CA ILE A 476 -29.67 4.11 17.39
C ILE A 476 -28.49 4.95 16.90
N ALA A 477 -28.52 6.28 17.08
CA ALA A 477 -27.39 7.16 16.77
C ALA A 477 -27.42 8.46 17.61
N ARG A 478 -26.24 8.96 17.98
CA ARG A 478 -26.04 10.28 18.58
C ARG A 478 -25.05 11.06 17.72
N GLN A 479 -25.40 12.28 17.34
CA GLN A 479 -24.52 13.20 16.63
C GLN A 479 -24.33 14.46 17.47
N LEU A 480 -23.08 14.80 17.74
CA LEU A 480 -22.72 16.06 18.39
C LEU A 480 -22.80 17.18 17.34
N PHE A 481 -23.54 18.23 17.65
CA PHE A 481 -23.50 19.48 16.90
C PHE A 481 -22.91 20.57 17.78
N GLU A 482 -22.20 21.50 17.16
CA GLU A 482 -21.54 22.61 17.83
C GLU A 482 -22.58 23.72 18.06
N GLY A 483 -23.05 23.85 19.29
CA GLY A 483 -24.09 24.79 19.67
C GLY A 483 -25.03 24.21 20.73
N GLY A 484 -24.50 23.92 21.93
CA GLY A 484 -25.30 23.54 23.10
C GLY A 484 -26.07 22.22 22.97
N LEU A 485 -26.18 21.49 24.07
CA LEU A 485 -27.29 20.55 24.15
C LEU A 485 -28.57 21.41 24.18
N LEU A 486 -29.60 20.95 23.46
CA LEU A 486 -31.01 21.35 23.55
C LEU A 486 -31.47 22.33 22.45
N THR A 487 -32.23 21.76 21.51
CA THR A 487 -33.22 22.48 20.70
C THR A 487 -34.24 23.18 21.60
N THR A 488 -34.49 24.44 21.28
CA THR A 488 -35.40 25.34 21.98
C THR A 488 -36.76 24.68 22.23
N ARG A 489 -37.14 24.62 23.51
CA ARG A 489 -38.51 24.53 24.07
C ARG A 489 -39.13 23.21 24.55
N GLU A 490 -38.55 22.01 24.41
CA GLU A 490 -39.20 20.79 24.98
C GLU A 490 -38.32 19.88 25.86
N SER A 491 -37.06 20.20 26.10
CA SER A 491 -36.16 19.33 26.88
C SER A 491 -35.47 20.00 28.08
N THR A 492 -35.52 21.32 28.21
CA THR A 492 -34.96 22.02 29.38
C THR A 492 -35.78 21.79 30.65
N ALA A 493 -37.12 21.67 30.55
CA ALA A 493 -37.99 21.49 31.71
C ALA A 493 -37.76 20.13 32.40
N THR A 494 -37.72 19.04 31.63
CA THR A 494 -37.49 17.68 32.17
C THR A 494 -36.08 17.52 32.72
N VAL A 495 -35.07 18.05 32.03
CA VAL A 495 -33.68 18.02 32.52
C VAL A 495 -33.54 18.89 33.77
N ARG A 496 -34.15 20.08 33.83
CA ARG A 496 -34.17 20.92 35.03
C ARG A 496 -34.90 20.24 36.18
N GLU A 497 -36.05 19.61 35.94
CA GLU A 497 -36.81 18.90 36.98
C GLU A 497 -36.01 17.73 37.55
N THR A 498 -35.35 16.95 36.69
CA THR A 498 -34.48 15.84 37.14
C THR A 498 -33.25 16.35 37.91
N VAL A 499 -32.59 17.42 37.47
CA VAL A 499 -31.47 18.03 38.19
C VAL A 499 -31.92 18.56 39.56
N LEU A 500 -33.08 19.23 39.63
CA LEU A 500 -33.65 19.72 40.88
C LEU A 500 -34.08 18.59 41.82
N ALA A 501 -34.63 17.50 41.30
CA ALA A 501 -34.96 16.32 42.08
C ALA A 501 -33.70 15.68 42.68
N GLN A 502 -32.67 15.46 41.87
CA GLN A 502 -31.39 14.90 42.32
C GLN A 502 -30.65 15.81 43.30
N LYS A 503 -30.75 17.13 43.13
CA LYS A 503 -30.22 18.10 44.10
C LYS A 503 -30.90 17.94 45.47
N ARG A 504 -32.23 17.86 45.50
CA ARG A 504 -32.99 17.64 46.75
C ARG A 504 -32.62 16.31 47.41
N ASP A 505 -32.52 15.23 46.64
CA ASP A 505 -32.10 13.92 47.16
C ASP A 505 -30.68 13.98 47.73
N SER A 506 -29.77 14.71 47.07
CA SER A 506 -28.40 14.89 47.55
C SER A 506 -28.33 15.74 48.82
N GLU A 507 -29.16 16.79 48.94
CA GLU A 507 -29.24 17.61 50.15
C GLU A 507 -29.83 16.82 51.32
N GLN A 508 -30.82 15.97 51.05
CA GLN A 508 -31.41 15.07 52.03
C GLN A 508 -30.38 14.03 52.51
N ALA A 509 -29.63 13.40 51.61
CA ALA A 509 -28.56 12.46 51.95
C ALA A 509 -27.40 13.13 52.72
N ILE A 510 -27.17 14.43 52.53
CA ILE A 510 -26.23 15.23 53.34
C ILE A 510 -26.78 15.48 54.75
N VAL A 511 -28.08 15.80 54.88
CA VAL A 511 -28.76 16.04 56.16
C VAL A 511 -28.85 14.75 56.99
N ASP A 512 -29.14 13.63 56.34
CA ASP A 512 -29.28 12.32 56.95
C ASP A 512 -27.92 11.64 57.25
N GLU A 513 -26.80 12.34 57.00
CA GLU A 513 -25.41 11.88 57.15
C GLU A 513 -25.09 10.56 56.40
N GLU A 514 -25.87 10.20 55.38
CA GLU A 514 -25.60 9.03 54.52
C GLU A 514 -24.33 9.22 53.68
N VAL A 515 -23.97 10.47 53.40
CA VAL A 515 -22.74 10.83 52.67
C VAL A 515 -21.64 11.28 53.65
N PRO A 516 -20.39 10.77 53.53
CA PRO A 516 -19.26 11.25 54.33
C PRO A 516 -19.01 12.75 54.16
N ARG A 517 -18.75 13.46 55.28
CA ARG A 517 -18.57 14.93 55.32
C ARG A 517 -17.58 15.51 54.31
N ARG A 518 -16.59 14.74 53.87
CA ARG A 518 -15.60 15.17 52.86
C ARG A 518 -16.21 15.44 51.47
N TYR A 519 -17.38 14.88 51.18
CA TYR A 519 -18.04 15.00 49.86
C TYR A 519 -19.22 15.99 49.86
N HIS A 520 -19.58 16.57 51.01
CA HIS A 520 -20.71 17.49 51.11
C HIS A 520 -20.54 18.73 50.22
N ASP A 521 -19.36 19.35 50.27
CA ASP A 521 -19.07 20.56 49.48
C ASP A 521 -18.95 20.24 47.98
N LEU A 522 -18.41 19.06 47.64
CA LEU A 522 -18.28 18.62 46.25
C LEU A 522 -19.66 18.38 45.61
N LEU A 523 -20.58 17.72 46.32
CA LEU A 523 -21.93 17.45 45.83
C LEU A 523 -22.73 18.75 45.65
N ARG A 524 -22.65 19.67 46.62
CA ARG A 524 -23.28 21.00 46.49
C ARG A 524 -22.77 21.77 45.29
N HIS A 525 -21.45 21.72 45.04
CA HIS A 525 -20.85 22.42 43.92
C HIS A 525 -21.25 21.79 42.57
N TYR A 526 -21.22 20.46 42.47
CA TYR A 526 -21.59 19.73 41.26
C TYR A 526 -23.06 19.96 40.84
N PHE A 527 -24.00 19.82 41.77
CA PHE A 527 -25.41 20.04 41.46
C PHE A 527 -25.78 21.52 41.30
N GLY A 528 -25.02 22.44 41.91
CA GLY A 528 -25.16 23.87 41.66
C GLY A 528 -24.75 24.27 40.24
N GLN A 529 -23.63 23.75 39.75
CA GLN A 529 -23.18 24.01 38.38
C GLN A 529 -24.12 23.41 37.33
N LEU A 530 -24.67 22.22 37.60
CA LEU A 530 -25.68 21.60 36.73
C LEU A 530 -26.98 22.41 36.67
N GLU A 531 -27.40 23.03 37.77
CA GLU A 531 -28.58 23.89 37.79
C GLU A 531 -28.36 25.15 36.94
N GLU A 532 -27.22 25.83 37.10
CA GLU A 532 -26.84 27.02 36.31
C GLU A 532 -26.81 26.73 34.80
N LEU A 533 -26.30 25.57 34.40
CA LEU A 533 -26.28 25.12 32.99
C LEU A 533 -27.68 24.77 32.44
N THR A 534 -28.69 24.61 33.30
CA THR A 534 -30.07 24.33 32.90
C THR A 534 -30.97 25.58 32.95
N GLU A 535 -30.45 26.72 33.41
CA GLU A 535 -31.16 27.99 33.31
C GLU A 535 -31.11 28.51 31.86
N PRO A 536 -32.25 28.96 31.30
CA PRO A 536 -32.24 29.57 29.99
C PRO A 536 -31.38 30.85 30.02
N SER A 537 -30.44 30.98 29.09
CA SER A 537 -29.67 32.22 28.90
C SER A 537 -30.59 33.31 28.35
N ASP A 538 -30.77 34.40 29.10
CA ASP A 538 -31.56 35.57 28.69
C ASP A 538 -30.98 36.34 27.46
N GLU A 539 -29.94 35.81 26.79
CA GLU A 539 -29.26 36.47 25.66
C GLU A 539 -29.92 36.23 24.29
N ASP A 540 -30.85 35.28 24.16
CA ASP A 540 -31.47 34.93 22.86
C ASP A 540 -32.84 35.60 22.61
N ASP A 541 -33.39 36.36 23.57
CA ASP A 541 -34.72 36.99 23.43
C ASP A 541 -34.68 38.45 22.89
N ALA A 542 -33.53 38.91 22.36
CA ALA A 542 -33.35 40.31 21.91
C ALA A 542 -33.24 40.52 20.39
N GLU A 543 -33.30 39.48 19.55
CA GLU A 543 -33.27 39.62 18.09
C GLU A 543 -34.48 38.95 17.42
N ASP A 544 -35.70 39.38 17.76
CA ASP A 544 -36.89 39.04 16.95
C ASP A 544 -37.99 40.11 17.08
N SER A 545 -37.59 41.39 17.05
CA SER A 545 -38.51 42.50 16.85
C SER A 545 -37.91 43.61 15.99
N GLU A 546 -37.89 43.42 14.68
CA GLU A 546 -38.06 44.49 13.67
C GLU A 546 -38.70 43.95 12.38
#